data_AF-B8BTW9-F1
#
_entry.id   AF-B8BTW9-F1
#
_cell.length_a   1.000
_cell.length_b   1.000
_cell.length_c   1.000
_cell.angle_alpha   90.00
_cell.angle_beta   90.00
_cell.angle_gamma   90.00
#
_symmetry.space_group_name_H-M   'P 1'
#
loop_
_entity.id
_entity.type
_entity.pdbx_description
1 polymer ?
#
loop_
_entity_poly.entity_id
_entity_poly.type
_entity_poly.pdbx_seq_one_letter_code
_entity_poly.pdbx_strand_id
1 'polypeptide(L)'
;MSTDQSPPDGEKKFSWPPLESNPDVFTEYLHTIGLSKSIAIGEVFGFDEDLLAFLPQPVLGVIVCFERLIKRTEDCSKGSADDNDKVTYYTKQSKQLDNACGIIACIHAVFNSPVVEVDPNSVLGNFRARTLALTPEERCVALENDHDFKTVHKKYASKGQSREITSNQSAVKHHFIAYVLNGEGQLVELDGTK
;
A
#
# COMPACT_ATOMS: atom_id res chain seq x y z
N MET A 1 2.58 51.97 11.82
CA MET A 1 3.42 50.76 12.00
C MET A 1 2.47 49.57 12.01
N SER A 2 2.13 49.07 10.81
CA SER A 2 1.25 47.91 10.66
C SER A 2 2.14 46.68 10.52
N THR A 3 2.11 45.81 11.52
CA THR A 3 2.75 44.50 11.47
C THR A 3 1.92 43.60 10.58
N ASP A 4 2.34 43.44 9.33
CA ASP A 4 1.93 42.35 8.46
C ASP A 4 2.58 41.06 8.98
N GLN A 5 1.84 40.28 9.75
CA GLN A 5 2.22 38.92 10.10
C GLN A 5 1.60 37.98 9.06
N SER A 6 2.36 37.73 8.00
CA SER A 6 2.14 36.54 7.18
C SER A 6 2.32 35.29 8.04
N PRO A 7 1.45 34.27 7.92
CA PRO A 7 1.59 33.03 8.68
C PRO A 7 2.89 32.29 8.30
N PRO A 8 3.50 31.54 9.24
CA PRO A 8 4.72 30.80 8.96
C PRO A 8 4.48 29.75 7.88
N ASP A 9 5.46 29.65 6.98
CA ASP A 9 5.53 28.75 5.82
C ASP A 9 5.01 27.35 6.20
N GLY A 10 3.88 26.94 5.59
CA GLY A 10 3.29 25.64 5.86
C GLY A 10 4.27 24.53 5.47
N GLU A 11 4.54 23.60 6.39
CA GLU A 11 5.38 22.44 6.12
C GLU A 11 5.02 21.81 4.78
N LYS A 12 5.98 21.78 3.84
CA LYS A 12 5.79 21.10 2.56
C LYS A 12 5.59 19.61 2.83
N LYS A 13 4.33 19.17 2.75
CA LYS A 13 3.95 17.77 2.85
C LYS A 13 4.72 16.93 1.81
N PHE A 14 5.24 15.79 2.23
CA PHE A 14 5.96 14.88 1.35
C PHE A 14 5.06 14.40 0.21
N SER A 15 5.49 14.62 -1.03
CA SER A 15 4.85 14.10 -2.24
C SER A 15 5.44 12.73 -2.55
N TRP A 16 4.62 11.68 -2.41
CA TRP A 16 5.01 10.31 -2.73
C TRP A 16 5.18 10.17 -4.24
N PRO A 17 6.36 9.78 -4.75
CA PRO A 17 6.54 9.56 -6.18
C PRO A 17 5.82 8.27 -6.62
N PRO A 18 5.34 8.19 -7.88
CA PRO A 18 4.72 6.98 -8.39
C PRO A 18 5.74 5.84 -8.45
N LEU A 19 5.32 4.62 -8.07
CA LEU A 19 6.09 3.40 -8.28
C LEU A 19 5.69 2.74 -9.59
N GLU A 20 6.65 2.12 -10.26
CA GLU A 20 6.38 1.25 -11.38
C GLU A 20 5.62 0.00 -10.90
N SER A 21 4.54 -0.35 -11.61
CA SER A 21 3.74 -1.56 -11.36
C SER A 21 4.50 -2.81 -11.81
N ASN A 22 5.58 -3.14 -11.10
CA ASN A 22 6.49 -4.21 -11.45
C ASN A 22 6.70 -5.14 -10.23
N PRO A 23 6.44 -6.45 -10.34
CA PRO A 23 6.61 -7.41 -9.24
C PRO A 23 8.02 -7.40 -8.63
N ASP A 24 9.06 -7.20 -9.42
CA ASP A 24 10.45 -7.15 -8.93
C ASP A 24 10.69 -5.91 -8.07
N VAL A 25 10.16 -4.75 -8.50
CA VAL A 25 10.24 -3.49 -7.73
C VAL A 25 9.53 -3.64 -6.38
N PHE A 26 8.33 -4.23 -6.35
CA PHE A 26 7.62 -4.48 -5.10
C PHE A 26 8.32 -5.51 -4.22
N THR A 27 8.84 -6.59 -4.79
CA THR A 27 9.58 -7.61 -4.04
C THR A 27 10.82 -7.02 -3.38
N GLU A 28 11.66 -6.30 -4.15
CA GLU A 28 12.86 -5.67 -3.60
C GLU A 28 12.53 -4.59 -2.56
N TYR A 29 11.46 -3.81 -2.77
CA TYR A 29 10.97 -2.85 -1.79
C TYR A 29 10.64 -3.56 -0.48
N LEU A 30 9.80 -4.59 -0.55
CA LEU A 30 9.31 -5.33 0.61
C LEU A 30 10.47 -5.99 1.38
N HIS A 31 11.43 -6.58 0.68
CA HIS A 31 12.65 -7.10 1.32
C HIS A 31 13.45 -6.00 2.00
N THR A 32 13.54 -4.81 1.39
CA THR A 32 14.27 -3.68 1.98
C THR A 32 13.65 -3.19 3.29
N ILE A 33 12.32 -3.21 3.39
CA ILE A 33 11.63 -2.86 4.64
C ILE A 33 11.55 -4.02 5.64
N GLY A 34 12.01 -5.23 5.28
CA GLY A 34 12.17 -6.35 6.20
C GLY A 34 11.20 -7.52 6.03
N LEU A 35 10.53 -7.63 4.89
CA LEU A 35 9.84 -8.87 4.53
C LEU A 35 10.86 -9.99 4.28
N SER A 36 10.54 -11.22 4.70
CA SER A 36 11.38 -12.39 4.44
C SER A 36 11.63 -12.60 2.95
N LYS A 37 12.86 -13.01 2.60
CA LYS A 37 13.24 -13.39 1.23
C LYS A 37 12.52 -14.66 0.72
N SER A 38 11.85 -15.40 1.60
CA SER A 38 11.00 -16.53 1.22
C SER A 38 9.65 -16.11 0.63
N ILE A 39 9.32 -14.82 0.68
CA ILE A 39 8.08 -14.25 0.15
C ILE A 39 8.44 -13.25 -0.94
N ALA A 40 7.73 -13.31 -2.06
CA ALA A 40 7.90 -12.38 -3.17
C ALA A 40 6.54 -12.04 -3.78
N ILE A 41 6.49 -10.94 -4.52
CA ILE A 41 5.37 -10.61 -5.39
C ILE A 41 5.63 -11.28 -6.74
N GLY A 42 4.68 -12.08 -7.20
CA GLY A 42 4.69 -12.72 -8.51
C GLY A 42 3.70 -12.07 -9.48
N GLU A 43 3.95 -12.24 -10.77
CA GLU A 43 3.02 -11.86 -11.83
C GLU A 43 1.92 -12.94 -12.00
N VAL A 44 0.68 -12.51 -12.24
CA VAL A 44 -0.42 -13.40 -12.65
C VAL A 44 -0.67 -13.17 -14.14
N PHE A 45 -0.24 -14.12 -14.97
CA PHE A 45 -0.35 -14.02 -16.43
C PHE A 45 -1.78 -14.19 -16.96
N GLY A 46 -2.65 -14.84 -16.18
CA GLY A 46 -4.05 -15.06 -16.51
C GLY A 46 -4.76 -15.87 -15.42
N PHE A 47 -6.06 -16.03 -15.57
CA PHE A 47 -6.93 -16.72 -14.60
C PHE A 47 -7.36 -18.12 -15.05
N ASP A 48 -6.84 -18.59 -16.19
CA ASP A 48 -7.04 -19.96 -16.65
C ASP A 48 -6.28 -20.94 -15.74
N GLU A 49 -6.82 -22.14 -15.56
CA GLU A 49 -6.28 -23.16 -14.64
C GLU A 49 -4.79 -23.45 -14.90
N ASP A 50 -4.42 -23.58 -16.18
CA ASP A 50 -3.03 -23.84 -16.59
C ASP A 50 -2.08 -22.70 -16.20
N LEU A 51 -2.54 -21.44 -16.27
CA LEU A 51 -1.72 -20.27 -15.93
C LEU A 51 -1.60 -20.11 -14.40
N LEU A 52 -2.68 -20.38 -13.67
CA LEU A 52 -2.68 -20.35 -12.21
C LEU A 52 -1.84 -21.48 -11.60
N ALA A 53 -1.72 -22.62 -12.28
CA ALA A 53 -0.90 -23.74 -11.83
C ALA A 53 0.61 -23.42 -11.72
N PHE A 54 1.08 -22.38 -12.42
CA PHE A 54 2.47 -21.90 -12.29
C PHE A 54 2.73 -21.04 -11.06
N LEU A 55 1.69 -20.60 -10.35
CA LEU A 55 1.86 -19.72 -9.19
C LEU A 55 2.44 -20.51 -8.00
N PRO A 56 3.57 -20.06 -7.43
CA PRO A 56 4.11 -20.67 -6.21
C PRO A 56 3.09 -20.66 -5.08
N GLN A 57 3.01 -21.78 -4.35
CA GLN A 57 2.11 -21.94 -3.22
C GLN A 57 2.88 -21.86 -1.89
N PRO A 58 2.27 -21.34 -0.81
CA PRO A 58 0.92 -20.78 -0.75
C PRO A 58 0.85 -19.33 -1.28
N VAL A 59 -0.28 -18.97 -1.91
CA VAL A 59 -0.58 -17.57 -2.26
C VAL A 59 -1.17 -16.87 -1.02
N LEU A 60 -0.54 -15.76 -0.60
CA LEU A 60 -0.91 -15.02 0.60
C LEU A 60 -2.01 -13.98 0.37
N GLY A 61 -2.14 -13.53 -0.87
CA GLY A 61 -3.10 -12.53 -1.30
C GLY A 61 -2.87 -12.18 -2.76
N VAL A 62 -3.84 -11.49 -3.36
CA VAL A 62 -3.77 -11.04 -4.75
C VAL A 62 -3.83 -9.52 -4.77
N ILE A 63 -2.85 -8.89 -5.41
CA ILE A 63 -2.82 -7.45 -5.61
C ILE A 63 -3.33 -7.16 -7.02
N VAL A 64 -4.33 -6.28 -7.12
CA VAL A 64 -4.95 -5.94 -8.41
C VAL A 64 -4.72 -4.46 -8.69
N CYS A 65 -4.16 -4.17 -9.87
CA CYS A 65 -4.04 -2.83 -10.42
C CYS A 65 -5.13 -2.62 -11.48
N PHE A 66 -5.92 -1.56 -11.37
CA PHE A 66 -6.95 -1.23 -12.35
C PHE A 66 -7.07 0.27 -12.57
N GLU A 67 -7.55 0.68 -13.74
CA GLU A 67 -7.88 2.08 -14.01
C GLU A 67 -9.18 2.46 -13.28
N ARG A 68 -9.14 3.50 -12.46
CA ARG A 68 -10.31 3.99 -11.74
C ARG A 68 -11.18 4.83 -12.69
N LEU A 69 -12.35 4.29 -13.04
CA LEU A 69 -13.32 4.94 -13.94
C LEU A 69 -14.29 5.90 -13.22
N ILE A 70 -14.44 5.75 -11.91
CA ILE A 70 -15.37 6.52 -11.06
C ILE A 70 -14.63 7.44 -10.10
N LYS A 71 -15.31 8.47 -9.58
CA LYS A 71 -14.68 9.41 -8.64
C LYS A 71 -14.48 8.73 -7.29
N ARG A 72 -13.33 8.96 -6.65
CA ARG A 72 -12.99 8.47 -5.31
C ARG A 72 -14.08 8.69 -4.25
N THR A 73 -14.81 9.80 -4.33
CA THR A 73 -15.91 10.11 -3.41
C THR A 73 -17.02 9.06 -3.44
N GLU A 74 -17.25 8.42 -4.58
CA GLU A 74 -18.26 7.37 -4.75
C GLU A 74 -17.77 6.01 -4.22
N ASP A 75 -16.46 5.79 -4.14
CA ASP A 75 -15.89 4.58 -3.53
C ASP A 75 -15.86 4.66 -2.00
N CYS A 76 -15.55 5.82 -1.42
CA CYS A 76 -15.60 6.02 0.04
C CYS A 76 -16.97 5.68 0.64
N SER A 77 -18.06 5.88 -0.12
CA SER A 77 -19.41 5.54 0.32
C SER A 77 -19.76 4.05 0.28
N LYS A 78 -18.89 3.20 -0.29
CA LYS A 78 -19.10 1.75 -0.39
C LYS A 78 -18.45 0.96 0.74
N GLY A 79 -17.53 1.55 1.50
CA GLY A 79 -16.93 0.93 2.67
C GLY A 79 -17.87 1.00 3.88
N SER A 80 -17.80 0.02 4.77
CA SER A 80 -18.44 0.07 6.09
C SER A 80 -17.39 -0.06 7.19
N ALA A 81 -17.51 0.74 8.25
CA ALA A 81 -16.68 0.58 9.44
C ALA A 81 -16.90 -0.78 10.11
N ASP A 82 -18.09 -1.37 9.95
CA ASP A 82 -18.45 -2.70 10.46
C ASP A 82 -17.63 -3.82 9.80
N ASP A 83 -17.02 -3.56 8.64
CA ASP A 83 -16.19 -4.54 7.94
C ASP A 83 -14.74 -4.56 8.45
N ASN A 84 -14.32 -3.57 9.25
CA ASN A 84 -12.94 -3.48 9.73
C ASN A 84 -12.52 -4.68 10.59
N ASP A 85 -13.47 -5.25 11.33
CA ASP A 85 -13.22 -6.39 12.22
C ASP A 85 -13.12 -7.73 11.46
N LYS A 86 -13.42 -7.74 10.16
CA LYS A 86 -13.26 -8.94 9.30
C LYS A 86 -11.81 -9.29 9.03
N VAL A 87 -10.87 -8.39 9.32
CA VAL A 87 -9.44 -8.55 9.05
C VAL A 87 -8.59 -8.05 10.21
N THR A 88 -7.36 -8.54 10.33
CA THR A 88 -6.44 -8.14 11.40
C THR A 88 -5.92 -6.71 11.19
N TYR A 89 -5.72 -6.31 9.93
CA TYR A 89 -5.10 -5.04 9.60
C TYR A 89 -5.74 -4.41 8.38
N TYR A 90 -6.33 -3.24 8.57
CA TYR A 90 -6.83 -2.38 7.49
C TYR A 90 -6.36 -0.94 7.74
N THR A 91 -5.96 -0.26 6.67
CA THR A 91 -5.56 1.15 6.74
C THR A 91 -6.20 1.92 5.60
N LYS A 92 -6.71 3.10 5.93
CA LYS A 92 -7.16 4.06 4.93
C LYS A 92 -5.95 4.56 4.13
N GLN A 93 -6.24 5.08 2.96
CA GLN A 93 -5.33 5.80 2.09
C GLN A 93 -5.89 7.20 1.97
N SER A 94 -5.06 8.22 2.20
CA SER A 94 -5.40 9.62 1.96
C SER A 94 -5.03 10.04 0.53
N LYS A 95 -5.29 11.30 0.16
CA LYS A 95 -4.80 11.84 -1.13
C LYS A 95 -3.28 11.96 -1.17
N GLN A 96 -2.62 12.07 -0.02
CA GLN A 96 -1.16 12.17 0.04
C GLN A 96 -0.50 10.84 -0.34
N LEU A 97 -1.18 9.73 -0.08
CA LEU A 97 -0.70 8.37 -0.33
C LEU A 97 -1.19 7.78 -1.67
N ASP A 98 -1.72 8.59 -2.59
CA ASP A 98 -2.25 8.08 -3.88
C ASP A 98 -1.20 7.32 -4.70
N ASN A 99 0.05 7.76 -4.66
CA ASN A 99 1.18 7.08 -5.31
C ASN A 99 1.83 5.97 -4.46
N ALA A 100 1.27 5.69 -3.28
CA ALA A 100 1.68 4.62 -2.38
C ALA A 100 0.67 3.47 -2.30
N CYS A 101 -0.43 3.54 -3.07
CA CYS A 101 -1.50 2.53 -3.06
C CYS A 101 -0.99 1.09 -3.29
N GLY A 102 0.00 0.88 -4.17
CA GLY A 102 0.61 -0.44 -4.37
C GLY A 102 1.29 -0.98 -3.11
N ILE A 103 1.99 -0.13 -2.36
CA ILE A 103 2.62 -0.51 -1.08
C ILE A 103 1.56 -0.73 0.00
N ILE A 104 0.49 0.06 0.02
CA ILE A 104 -0.64 -0.15 0.93
C ILE A 104 -1.29 -1.51 0.68
N ALA A 105 -1.54 -1.88 -0.58
CA ALA A 105 -2.06 -3.20 -0.94
C ALA A 105 -1.09 -4.32 -0.50
N CYS A 106 0.23 -4.13 -0.65
CA CYS A 106 1.22 -5.08 -0.14
C CYS A 106 1.17 -5.21 1.39
N ILE A 107 1.07 -4.10 2.13
CA ILE A 107 0.94 -4.09 3.60
C ILE A 107 -0.33 -4.82 4.03
N HIS A 108 -1.45 -4.56 3.35
CA HIS A 108 -2.72 -5.27 3.57
C HIS A 108 -2.54 -6.78 3.39
N ALA A 109 -1.91 -7.24 2.31
CA ALA A 109 -1.66 -8.66 2.09
C ALA A 109 -0.75 -9.28 3.17
N VAL A 110 0.34 -8.58 3.52
CA VAL A 110 1.35 -9.09 4.45
C VAL A 110 0.83 -9.14 5.88
N PHE A 111 0.20 -8.09 6.39
CA PHE A 111 -0.21 -8.01 7.80
C PHE A 111 -1.45 -8.84 8.15
N ASN A 112 -2.25 -9.23 7.15
CA ASN A 112 -3.37 -10.15 7.33
C ASN A 112 -3.01 -11.62 7.13
N SER A 113 -1.79 -11.91 6.68
CA SER A 113 -1.37 -13.30 6.50
C SER A 113 -1.01 -13.95 7.83
N PRO A 114 -1.56 -15.14 8.16
CA PRO A 114 -1.26 -15.84 9.40
C PRO A 114 0.14 -16.50 9.40
N VAL A 115 0.78 -16.61 8.23
CA VAL A 115 2.07 -17.31 8.07
C VAL A 115 3.25 -16.35 7.89
N VAL A 116 3.01 -15.05 7.78
CA VAL A 116 4.10 -14.08 7.58
C VAL A 116 4.64 -13.61 8.92
N GLU A 117 5.87 -14.05 9.18
CA GLU A 117 6.71 -13.49 10.23
C GLU A 117 7.45 -12.26 9.69
N VAL A 118 7.39 -11.17 10.45
CA VAL A 118 8.11 -9.93 10.16
C VAL A 118 9.12 -9.73 11.28
N ASP A 119 10.38 -9.50 10.93
CA ASP A 119 11.41 -9.18 11.92
C ASP A 119 10.99 -7.92 12.70
N PRO A 120 10.79 -8.00 14.03
CA PRO A 120 10.34 -6.86 14.82
C PRO A 120 11.30 -5.67 14.77
N ASN A 121 12.58 -5.89 14.45
CA ASN A 121 13.59 -4.82 14.35
C ASN A 121 13.62 -4.17 12.96
N SER A 122 12.88 -4.70 11.98
CA SER A 122 12.80 -4.13 10.65
C SER A 122 11.88 -2.92 10.57
N VAL A 123 11.95 -2.16 9.48
CA VAL A 123 11.03 -1.03 9.21
C VAL A 123 9.58 -1.51 9.24
N LEU A 124 9.30 -2.62 8.56
CA LEU A 124 7.97 -3.22 8.47
C LEU A 124 7.50 -3.75 9.84
N GLY A 125 8.39 -4.35 10.62
CA GLY A 125 8.09 -4.87 11.96
C GLY A 125 7.79 -3.77 12.97
N ASN A 126 8.65 -2.74 13.03
CA ASN A 126 8.45 -1.54 13.85
C ASN A 126 7.16 -0.81 13.46
N PHE A 127 6.85 -0.71 12.17
CA PHE A 127 5.60 -0.13 11.70
C PHE A 127 4.39 -0.98 12.13
N ARG A 128 4.43 -2.31 11.95
CA ARG A 128 3.36 -3.21 12.41
C ARG A 128 3.11 -3.04 13.91
N ALA A 129 4.17 -3.10 14.72
CA ALA A 129 4.06 -3.01 16.18
C ALA A 129 3.42 -1.70 16.66
N ARG A 130 3.80 -0.57 16.06
CA ARG A 130 3.25 0.75 16.43
C ARG A 130 1.82 0.99 15.94
N THR A 131 1.38 0.29 14.89
CA THR A 131 0.13 0.60 14.19
C THR A 131 -0.96 -0.47 14.33
N LEU A 132 -0.62 -1.64 14.89
CA LEU A 132 -1.57 -2.75 15.01
C LEU A 132 -2.80 -2.39 15.85
N ALA A 133 -2.64 -1.62 16.93
CA ALA A 133 -3.75 -1.22 17.81
C ALA A 133 -4.46 0.08 17.37
N LEU A 134 -4.01 0.71 16.29
CA LEU A 134 -4.56 1.98 15.81
C LEU A 134 -5.79 1.76 14.90
N THR A 135 -6.62 2.79 14.79
CA THR A 135 -7.72 2.83 13.81
C THR A 135 -7.18 2.91 12.36
N PRO A 136 -7.98 2.54 11.34
CA PRO A 136 -7.57 2.64 9.93
C PRO A 136 -7.08 4.03 9.51
N GLU A 137 -7.69 5.09 10.05
CA GLU A 137 -7.34 6.50 9.84
C GLU A 137 -6.01 6.85 10.52
N GLU A 138 -5.79 6.42 11.76
CA GLU A 138 -4.53 6.64 12.46
C GLU A 138 -3.37 5.87 11.80
N ARG A 139 -3.62 4.66 11.30
CA ARG A 139 -2.65 3.89 10.49
C ARG A 139 -2.26 4.64 9.22
N CYS A 140 -3.23 5.31 8.57
CA CYS A 140 -2.99 6.15 7.40
C CYS A 140 -2.05 7.31 7.75
N VAL A 141 -2.35 8.04 8.82
CA VAL A 141 -1.53 9.16 9.31
C VAL A 141 -0.14 8.68 9.74
N ALA A 142 -0.03 7.50 10.34
CA ALA A 142 1.25 6.90 10.69
C ALA A 142 2.11 6.66 9.44
N LEU A 143 1.54 6.08 8.37
CA LEU A 143 2.26 5.85 7.11
C LEU A 143 2.64 7.18 6.42
N GLU A 144 1.75 8.16 6.41
CA GLU A 144 2.02 9.50 5.87
C GLU A 144 3.24 10.16 6.51
N ASN A 145 3.51 9.86 7.77
CA ASN A 145 4.58 10.48 8.55
C ASN A 145 5.82 9.59 8.71
N ASP A 146 5.76 8.33 8.28
CA ASP A 146 6.85 7.40 8.45
C ASP A 146 8.06 7.74 7.55
N HIS A 147 9.18 8.08 8.19
CA HIS A 147 10.39 8.53 7.50
C HIS A 147 11.07 7.40 6.73
N ASP A 148 11.04 6.17 7.25
CA ASP A 148 11.72 5.03 6.63
C ASP A 148 10.97 4.60 5.38
N PHE A 149 9.63 4.53 5.44
CA PHE A 149 8.82 4.28 4.24
C PHE A 149 9.05 5.36 3.18
N LYS A 150 9.04 6.65 3.53
CA LYS A 150 9.32 7.73 2.55
C LYS A 150 10.69 7.58 1.89
N THR A 151 11.71 7.23 2.67
CA THR A 151 13.08 7.07 2.20
C THR A 151 13.19 5.90 1.23
N VAL A 152 12.65 4.74 1.61
CA VAL A 152 12.64 3.55 0.75
C VAL A 152 11.79 3.79 -0.51
N HIS A 153 10.61 4.39 -0.37
CA HIS A 153 9.72 4.68 -1.49
C HIS A 153 10.36 5.58 -2.53
N LYS A 154 11.04 6.65 -2.10
CA LYS A 154 11.79 7.53 -3.00
C LYS A 154 12.92 6.79 -3.73
N LYS A 155 13.62 5.88 -3.05
CA LYS A 155 14.69 5.07 -3.64
C LYS A 155 14.18 4.12 -4.73
N TYR A 156 12.99 3.54 -4.54
CA TYR A 156 12.45 2.56 -5.49
C TYR A 156 11.70 3.20 -6.65
N ALA A 157 11.09 4.37 -6.44
CA ALA A 157 10.48 5.13 -7.54
C ALA A 157 11.50 5.53 -8.62
N SER A 158 12.76 5.75 -8.25
CA SER A 158 13.84 6.10 -9.19
C SER A 158 14.50 4.90 -9.88
N LYS A 159 14.13 3.67 -9.53
CA LYS A 159 14.65 2.43 -10.13
C LYS A 159 13.83 1.93 -11.33
N GLY A 160 12.66 2.50 -11.58
CA GLY A 160 11.79 2.06 -12.68
C GLY A 160 12.46 2.13 -14.05
N GLN A 161 12.07 1.22 -14.94
CA GLN A 161 12.44 1.25 -16.36
C GLN A 161 11.71 2.36 -17.11
N SER A 162 10.56 2.80 -16.58
CA SER A 162 9.80 3.92 -17.10
C SER A 162 10.39 5.27 -16.64
N ARG A 163 10.41 6.27 -17.53
CA ARG A 163 10.78 7.64 -17.14
C ARG A 163 9.84 8.09 -16.02
N GLU A 164 10.39 8.51 -14.89
CA GLU A 164 9.63 9.09 -13.77
C GLU A 164 8.65 10.14 -14.31
N ILE A 165 7.35 9.95 -14.05
CA ILE A 165 6.31 10.94 -14.39
C ILE A 165 6.44 12.11 -13.40
N THR A 166 7.40 12.99 -13.66
CA THR A 166 7.71 14.14 -12.80
C THR A 166 6.82 15.35 -13.08
N SER A 167 6.18 15.41 -14.26
CA SER A 167 5.47 16.61 -14.74
C SER A 167 3.95 16.57 -14.56
N ASN A 168 3.32 15.40 -14.39
CA ASN A 168 1.86 15.33 -14.24
C ASN A 168 1.38 14.11 -13.43
N GLN A 169 1.67 14.08 -12.12
CA GLN A 169 1.23 12.99 -11.23
C GLN A 169 -0.30 12.81 -11.19
N SER A 170 -1.08 13.86 -11.48
CA SER A 170 -2.55 13.79 -11.57
C SER A 170 -3.06 13.01 -12.78
N ALA A 171 -2.19 12.59 -13.70
CA ALA A 171 -2.53 11.70 -14.81
C ALA A 171 -2.53 10.21 -14.41
N VAL A 172 -2.03 9.84 -13.22
CA VAL A 172 -2.10 8.47 -12.72
C VAL A 172 -3.54 8.16 -12.34
N LYS A 173 -4.20 7.34 -13.17
CA LYS A 173 -5.57 6.87 -12.94
C LYS A 173 -5.63 5.46 -12.38
N HIS A 174 -4.49 4.81 -12.22
CA HIS A 174 -4.41 3.45 -11.71
C HIS A 174 -4.53 3.42 -10.19
N HIS A 175 -5.22 2.40 -9.69
CA HIS A 175 -5.41 2.16 -8.26
C HIS A 175 -5.08 0.70 -7.95
N PHE A 176 -4.49 0.48 -6.78
CA PHE A 176 -4.15 -0.85 -6.29
C PHE A 176 -5.01 -1.21 -5.09
N ILE A 177 -5.49 -2.45 -5.08
CA ILE A 177 -6.21 -3.07 -3.97
C ILE A 177 -5.62 -4.45 -3.69
N ALA A 178 -5.90 -4.98 -2.50
CA ALA A 178 -5.55 -6.35 -2.15
C ALA A 178 -6.80 -7.19 -1.89
N TYR A 179 -6.74 -8.46 -2.30
CA TYR A 179 -7.65 -9.50 -1.84
C TYR A 179 -6.90 -10.46 -0.93
N VAL A 180 -7.46 -10.74 0.24
CA VAL A 180 -6.88 -11.66 1.24
C VAL A 180 -7.95 -12.62 1.76
N LEU A 181 -7.51 -13.74 2.33
CA LEU A 181 -8.39 -14.58 3.13
C LEU A 181 -8.33 -14.13 4.59
N ASN A 182 -9.48 -13.94 5.23
CA ASN A 182 -9.53 -13.69 6.66
C ASN A 182 -9.36 -14.98 7.50
N GLY A 183 -9.40 -14.85 8.82
CA GLY A 183 -9.28 -15.98 9.74
C GLY A 183 -10.38 -17.04 9.60
N GLU A 184 -11.50 -16.71 8.96
CA GLU A 184 -12.61 -17.62 8.66
C GLU A 184 -12.51 -18.24 7.24
N GLY A 185 -11.46 -17.92 6.48
CA GLY A 185 -11.28 -18.38 5.10
C GLY A 185 -12.16 -17.64 4.08
N GLN A 186 -12.74 -16.49 4.43
CA GLN A 186 -13.54 -15.66 3.52
C GLN A 186 -12.62 -14.72 2.73
N LEU A 187 -12.94 -14.52 1.45
CA LEU A 187 -12.27 -13.54 0.60
C LEU A 187 -12.71 -12.13 0.98
N VAL A 188 -11.76 -11.28 1.35
CA VAL A 188 -11.99 -9.88 1.72
C VAL A 188 -11.21 -8.96 0.79
N GLU A 189 -11.89 -7.94 0.27
CA GLU A 189 -11.29 -6.85 -0.49
C GLU A 189 -10.79 -5.74 0.45
N LEU A 190 -9.56 -5.30 0.24
CA LEU A 190 -8.93 -4.22 0.99
C LEU A 190 -8.53 -3.11 0.02
N ASP A 191 -9.35 -2.06 0.00
CA ASP A 191 -9.15 -0.83 -0.77
C ASP A 191 -9.04 0.34 0.20
N GLY A 192 -7.83 0.88 0.41
CA GLY A 192 -7.62 1.99 1.35
C GLY A 192 -8.44 3.24 1.06
N THR A 193 -9.03 3.38 -0.13
CA THR A 193 -9.91 4.51 -0.44
C THR A 193 -11.37 4.30 -0.05
N LYS A 194 -11.75 3.09 0.40
CA LYS A 194 -13.10 2.77 0.91
C LYS A 194 -13.18 2.96 2.41
#